data_AF-F6U196-F1
#
_entry.id   AF-F6U196-F1
#
_cell.length_a   1.000
_cell.length_b   1.000
_cell.length_c   1.000
_cell.angle_alpha   90.00
_cell.angle_beta   90.00
_cell.angle_gamma   90.00
#
_symmetry.space_group_name_H-M   'P 1'
#
loop_
_entity.id
_entity.type
_entity.pdbx_description
1 polymer ?
#
loop_
_entity_poly.entity_id
_entity_poly.type
_entity_poly.pdbx_seq_one_letter_code
_entity_poly.pdbx_strand_id
1 'polypeptide(L)'
;MPGVCCEDHRHHWWGQLQLRGGAGAARGHVEGGGHPAQGFRAPQHQMKRGELFDYLTEKVTLSEKETRKIMRALLEVICALHKLNIVHRDLKPENILLDDNMNIKLTDFGFSCQLEPGEKLREVCGTPSYLAPEIIECSMNDDHPGYGKEVDMWSTGVIMYTLLAGSPPFWHRKQMLMLRMIMSGNYQFGSPEWDDYSDTVKDLVSRFLVVSPQGRCSAEEALAHPFFQQYVVEEVRHFSPRGKFKVICLTVLASVRIYYQYRRVKPVTREIVIRDPYALRPLRRLIDAYAFRIYGHWVKKGQQQNRAALFENTPKAVLLSLAEEDY
;
A
#
# COMPACT_ATOMS: atom_id res chain seq x y z
N MET A 1 10.10 12.33 41.64
CA MET A 1 9.10 12.82 42.62
C MET A 1 8.09 13.64 41.86
N PRO A 2 6.79 13.33 41.94
CA PRO A 2 5.89 13.43 40.79
C PRO A 2 5.16 14.77 40.71
N GLY A 3 5.14 15.34 39.51
CA GLY A 3 4.35 16.52 39.15
C GLY A 3 3.00 16.11 38.57
N VAL A 4 1.98 16.39 39.37
CA VAL A 4 0.53 16.35 39.18
C VAL A 4 0.05 16.44 37.71
N CYS A 5 -0.70 15.42 37.31
CA CYS A 5 -1.47 15.35 36.06
C CYS A 5 -2.68 16.29 36.16
N CYS A 6 -2.87 17.15 35.15
CA CYS A 6 -4.00 18.09 35.08
C CYS A 6 -5.26 17.34 34.61
N GLU A 7 -6.03 16.78 35.54
CA GLU A 7 -7.26 16.01 35.25
C GLU A 7 -8.51 16.89 35.02
N ASP A 8 -8.42 18.21 35.19
CA ASP A 8 -9.57 19.11 35.36
C ASP A 8 -10.14 19.76 34.08
N HIS A 9 -9.63 19.43 32.89
CA HIS A 9 -10.12 20.03 31.63
C HIS A 9 -10.91 19.10 30.71
N ARG A 10 -11.16 17.85 31.13
CA ARG A 10 -11.93 16.86 30.35
C ARG A 10 -13.41 17.22 30.15
N HIS A 11 -13.99 18.07 31.00
CA HIS A 11 -15.44 18.29 31.04
C HIS A 11 -15.95 19.52 30.27
N HIS A 12 -15.10 20.45 29.86
CA HIS A 12 -15.56 21.75 29.32
C HIS A 12 -15.81 21.74 27.80
N TRP A 13 -15.23 20.79 27.07
CA TRP A 13 -15.20 20.78 25.59
C TRP A 13 -16.47 20.20 24.95
N TRP A 14 -17.06 19.17 25.56
CA TRP A 14 -18.26 18.51 25.03
C TRP A 14 -19.49 19.45 25.03
N GLY A 15 -19.57 20.38 25.98
CA GLY A 15 -20.67 21.34 26.08
C GLY A 15 -20.70 22.37 24.95
N GLN A 16 -19.54 22.79 24.42
CA GLN A 16 -19.49 23.85 23.41
C GLN A 16 -19.79 23.36 21.98
N LEU A 17 -19.58 22.08 21.66
CA LEU A 17 -19.97 21.51 20.37
C LEU A 17 -21.47 21.15 20.28
N GLN A 18 -22.15 20.96 21.41
CA GLN A 18 -23.58 20.57 21.44
C GLN A 18 -24.55 21.76 21.46
N LEU A 19 -24.10 22.96 21.83
CA LEU A 19 -24.98 24.11 22.05
C LEU A 19 -25.41 24.89 20.78
N ARG A 20 -25.17 24.37 19.58
CA ARG A 20 -25.71 24.94 18.31
C ARG A 20 -26.82 24.14 17.66
N GLY A 21 -27.45 23.20 18.38
CA GLY A 21 -28.65 22.49 17.90
C GLY A 21 -29.71 22.33 18.98
N GLY A 22 -30.75 23.16 18.93
CA GLY A 22 -32.03 22.91 19.62
C GLY A 22 -32.36 23.88 20.76
N ALA A 23 -33.13 24.92 20.43
CA ALA A 23 -33.91 25.66 21.39
C ALA A 23 -35.13 24.82 21.83
N GLY A 24 -35.35 24.67 23.14
CA GLY A 24 -36.52 24.03 23.71
C GLY A 24 -36.47 24.01 25.23
N ALA A 25 -37.30 24.84 25.86
CA ALA A 25 -37.32 25.10 27.29
C ALA A 25 -37.94 23.97 28.13
N ALA A 26 -37.40 23.74 29.33
CA ALA A 26 -38.19 23.42 30.54
C ALA A 26 -37.31 23.56 31.80
N ARG A 27 -37.76 24.42 32.72
CA ARG A 27 -37.23 24.56 34.10
C ARG A 27 -37.70 23.37 34.94
N GLY A 28 -36.83 22.83 35.79
CA GLY A 28 -37.16 21.83 36.81
C GLY A 28 -36.09 21.75 37.89
N HIS A 29 -36.53 21.64 39.14
CA HIS A 29 -35.81 21.79 40.41
C HIS A 29 -34.61 20.85 40.65
N VAL A 30 -33.73 21.32 41.54
CA VAL A 30 -32.60 20.62 42.15
C VAL A 30 -33.10 19.66 43.24
N GLU A 31 -32.58 18.44 43.28
CA GLU A 31 -32.36 17.71 44.53
C GLU A 31 -31.22 16.69 44.36
N GLY A 32 -30.35 16.62 45.37
CA GLY A 32 -29.09 15.92 45.36
C GLY A 32 -29.20 14.43 45.70
N GLY A 33 -28.30 13.64 45.13
CA GLY A 33 -28.06 12.25 45.49
C GLY A 33 -26.80 11.76 44.81
N GLY A 34 -25.77 11.47 45.61
CA GLY A 34 -24.49 10.95 45.11
C GLY A 34 -24.65 9.59 44.45
N HIS A 35 -24.15 9.46 43.22
CA HIS A 35 -23.96 8.19 42.54
C HIS A 35 -22.49 8.05 42.11
N PRO A 36 -21.92 6.83 42.19
CA PRO A 36 -20.51 6.59 41.90
C PRO A 36 -20.24 6.80 40.41
N ALA A 37 -19.02 7.22 40.08
CA ALA A 37 -18.54 7.46 38.73
C ALA A 37 -18.83 6.28 37.79
N GLN A 38 -19.94 6.38 37.04
CA GLN A 38 -20.16 5.57 35.85
C GLN A 38 -19.33 6.19 34.74
N GLY A 39 -18.37 5.41 34.23
CA GLY A 39 -17.58 5.77 33.08
C GLY A 39 -18.48 6.24 31.94
N PHE A 40 -18.18 7.43 31.44
CA PHE A 40 -18.88 8.06 30.33
C PHE A 40 -18.61 7.25 29.06
N ARG A 41 -19.38 6.17 28.83
CA ARG A 41 -19.42 5.50 27.52
C ARG A 41 -20.15 6.45 26.59
N ALA A 42 -19.42 7.09 25.68
CA ALA A 42 -20.00 7.79 24.54
C ALA A 42 -21.00 6.85 23.84
N PRO A 43 -22.17 7.33 23.39
CA PRO A 43 -23.19 6.49 22.78
C PRO A 43 -22.63 5.82 21.52
N GLN A 44 -22.27 4.54 21.66
CA GLN A 44 -21.61 3.69 20.67
C GLN A 44 -22.54 3.25 19.52
N HIS A 45 -23.66 3.94 19.31
CA HIS A 45 -24.79 3.47 18.49
C HIS A 45 -24.75 3.88 17.00
N GLN A 46 -23.69 4.49 16.48
CA GLN A 46 -23.68 4.93 15.06
C GLN A 46 -22.39 4.66 14.24
N MET A 47 -21.38 3.99 14.79
CA MET A 47 -20.09 3.72 14.09
C MET A 47 -19.88 2.22 13.85
N LYS A 48 -20.79 1.58 13.10
CA LYS A 48 -20.79 0.12 12.93
C LYS A 48 -19.61 -0.43 12.14
N ARG A 49 -18.91 0.42 11.35
CA ARG A 49 -17.70 0.03 10.62
C ARG A 49 -16.44 0.06 11.51
N GLY A 50 -16.54 0.46 12.77
CA GLY A 50 -15.43 0.47 13.71
C GLY A 50 -14.39 1.53 13.36
N GLU A 51 -13.12 1.18 13.56
CA GLU A 51 -11.97 2.05 13.31
C GLU A 51 -11.61 2.07 11.82
N LEU A 52 -11.06 3.18 11.34
CA LEU A 52 -10.54 3.29 9.97
C LEU A 52 -9.41 2.28 9.72
N PHE A 53 -8.67 1.92 10.77
CA PHE A 53 -7.69 0.85 10.73
C PHE A 53 -8.30 -0.52 10.37
N ASP A 54 -9.41 -0.89 11.01
CA ASP A 54 -10.10 -2.15 10.71
C ASP A 54 -10.64 -2.16 9.29
N TYR A 55 -11.23 -1.04 8.86
CA TYR A 55 -11.74 -0.87 7.50
C TYR A 55 -10.61 -0.99 6.45
N LEU A 56 -9.45 -0.38 6.71
CA LEU A 56 -8.28 -0.51 5.83
C LEU A 56 -7.75 -1.95 5.81
N THR A 57 -7.73 -2.63 6.96
CA THR A 57 -7.29 -4.02 7.05
C THR A 57 -8.18 -4.96 6.24
N GLU A 58 -9.50 -4.72 6.22
CA GLU A 58 -10.45 -5.48 5.39
C GLU A 58 -10.26 -5.18 3.89
N LYS A 59 -10.05 -3.91 3.52
CA LYS A 59 -9.99 -3.45 2.12
C LYS A 59 -8.61 -3.53 1.48
N VAL A 60 -7.55 -3.63 2.27
CA VAL A 60 -6.13 -3.52 1.89
C VAL A 60 -5.73 -2.13 1.40
N THR A 61 -6.48 -1.53 0.47
CA THR A 61 -6.27 -0.18 -0.07
C THR A 61 -7.61 0.50 -0.35
N LEU A 62 -7.63 1.84 -0.36
CA LEU A 62 -8.82 2.63 -0.72
C LEU A 62 -8.64 3.33 -2.06
N SER A 63 -9.75 3.43 -2.81
CA SER A 63 -9.77 4.22 -4.03
C SER A 63 -9.58 5.71 -3.74
N GLU A 64 -9.07 6.50 -4.70
CA GLU A 64 -8.98 7.96 -4.53
C GLU A 64 -10.33 8.60 -4.16
N LYS A 65 -11.44 8.03 -4.64
CA LYS A 65 -12.79 8.54 -4.35
C LYS A 65 -13.16 8.35 -2.87
N GLU A 66 -12.83 7.21 -2.29
CA GLU A 66 -13.05 6.95 -0.86
C GLU A 66 -12.10 7.78 -0.01
N THR A 67 -10.80 7.77 -0.34
CA THR A 67 -9.78 8.56 0.33
C THR A 67 -10.15 10.05 0.31
N ARG A 68 -10.63 10.59 -0.82
CA ARG A 68 -11.08 11.99 -0.91
C ARG A 68 -12.20 12.32 0.07
N LYS A 69 -13.17 11.43 0.28
CA LYS A 69 -14.27 11.66 1.23
C LYS A 69 -13.76 11.68 2.67
N ILE A 70 -12.99 10.66 3.05
CA ILE A 70 -12.42 10.51 4.40
C ILE A 70 -11.50 11.70 4.72
N MET A 71 -10.56 12.00 3.81
CA MET A 71 -9.57 13.05 4.02
C MET A 71 -10.20 14.45 4.05
N ARG A 72 -11.25 14.71 3.26
CA ARG A 72 -11.96 15.99 3.34
C ARG A 72 -12.53 16.20 4.73
N ALA A 73 -13.28 15.23 5.25
CA ALA A 73 -13.89 15.33 6.57
C ALA A 73 -12.83 15.42 7.67
N LEU A 74 -11.71 14.68 7.55
CA LEU A 74 -10.60 14.76 8.49
C LEU A 74 -9.98 16.16 8.52
N LEU A 75 -9.68 16.73 7.35
CA LEU A 75 -9.13 18.08 7.24
C LEU A 75 -10.10 19.15 7.73
N GLU A 76 -11.41 18.99 7.54
CA GLU A 76 -12.43 19.89 8.10
C GLU A 76 -12.40 19.88 9.64
N VAL A 77 -12.29 18.70 10.25
CA VAL A 77 -12.14 18.56 11.71
C VAL A 77 -10.83 19.18 12.20
N ILE A 78 -9.70 18.88 11.55
CA ILE A 78 -8.38 19.43 11.92
C ILE A 78 -8.37 20.96 11.79
N CYS A 79 -8.93 21.49 10.70
CA CYS A 79 -9.09 22.93 10.50
C CYS A 79 -9.87 23.58 11.64
N ALA A 80 -10.96 22.95 12.10
CA ALA A 80 -11.74 23.44 13.23
C ALA A 80 -10.94 23.41 14.55
N LEU A 81 -10.20 22.33 14.82
CA LEU A 81 -9.32 22.25 16.00
C LEU A 81 -8.23 23.32 15.97
N HIS A 82 -7.57 23.48 14.81
CA HIS A 82 -6.47 24.41 14.64
C HIS A 82 -6.90 25.87 14.79
N LYS A 83 -8.14 26.20 14.40
CA LYS A 83 -8.77 27.51 14.64
C LYS A 83 -9.00 27.82 16.11
N LEU A 84 -9.23 26.79 16.92
CA LEU A 84 -9.33 26.89 18.38
C LEU A 84 -7.96 26.79 19.08
N ASN A 85 -6.87 26.79 18.30
CA ASN A 85 -5.49 26.54 18.76
C ASN A 85 -5.31 25.17 19.44
N ILE A 86 -6.11 24.17 19.10
CA ILE A 86 -5.97 22.80 19.61
C ILE A 86 -5.11 21.98 18.66
N VAL A 87 -4.11 21.29 19.20
CA VAL A 87 -3.29 20.29 18.49
C VAL A 87 -3.70 18.90 18.97
N HIS A 88 -3.92 17.95 18.06
CA HIS A 88 -4.36 16.60 18.43
C HIS A 88 -3.21 15.71 18.93
N ARG A 89 -2.06 15.74 18.25
CA ARG A 89 -0.80 15.03 18.55
C ARG A 89 -0.78 13.50 18.42
N ASP A 90 -1.93 12.82 18.34
CA ASP A 90 -1.99 11.37 18.06
C ASP A 90 -2.99 11.02 16.95
N LEU A 91 -2.87 11.67 15.79
CA LEU A 91 -3.68 11.32 14.63
C LEU A 91 -3.17 10.02 14.01
N LYS A 92 -4.06 9.02 13.93
CA LYS A 92 -3.81 7.72 13.32
C LYS A 92 -5.14 7.04 12.93
N PRO A 93 -5.14 6.05 12.02
CA PRO A 93 -6.37 5.37 11.59
C PRO A 93 -7.19 4.75 12.74
N GLU A 94 -6.55 4.31 13.81
CA GLU A 94 -7.20 3.74 15.01
C GLU A 94 -8.06 4.80 15.75
N ASN A 95 -7.67 6.08 15.65
CA ASN A 95 -8.37 7.18 16.30
C ASN A 95 -9.45 7.82 15.41
N ILE A 96 -9.78 7.21 14.27
CA ILE A 96 -10.79 7.69 13.32
C ILE A 96 -11.88 6.62 13.19
N LEU A 97 -13.09 6.91 13.64
CA LEU A 97 -14.23 6.00 13.53
C LEU A 97 -15.02 6.25 12.23
N LEU A 98 -15.56 5.17 11.65
CA LEU A 98 -16.37 5.21 10.42
C LEU A 98 -17.82 4.76 10.65
N ASP A 99 -18.76 5.49 10.06
CA ASP A 99 -20.16 5.08 9.97
C ASP A 99 -20.46 4.33 8.66
N ASP A 100 -21.69 3.82 8.53
CA ASP A 100 -22.12 3.05 7.35
C ASP A 100 -22.05 3.88 6.04
N ASN A 101 -22.06 5.21 6.14
CA ASN A 101 -22.06 6.17 5.03
C ASN A 101 -20.66 6.73 4.72
N MET A 102 -19.60 6.19 5.34
CA MET A 102 -18.21 6.68 5.23
C MET A 102 -17.99 8.08 5.82
N ASN A 103 -18.86 8.53 6.72
CA ASN A 103 -18.56 9.71 7.53
C ASN A 103 -17.62 9.31 8.66
N ILE A 104 -16.72 10.23 9.00
CA ILE A 104 -15.77 10.00 10.08
C ILE A 104 -16.20 10.70 11.38
N LYS A 105 -15.74 10.18 12.51
CA LYS A 105 -15.56 10.96 13.75
C LYS A 105 -14.16 10.75 14.28
N LEU A 106 -13.49 11.84 14.60
CA LEU A 106 -12.21 11.79 15.29
C LEU A 106 -12.44 11.50 16.78
N THR A 107 -11.61 10.62 17.35
CA THR A 107 -11.66 10.20 18.75
C THR A 107 -10.29 10.30 19.40
N ASP A 108 -10.26 10.07 20.72
CA ASP A 108 -9.04 10.00 21.54
C ASP A 108 -8.19 11.29 21.55
N PHE A 109 -8.70 12.28 22.28
CA PHE A 109 -8.01 13.55 22.55
C PHE A 109 -7.07 13.45 23.76
N GLY A 110 -6.65 12.24 24.18
CA GLY A 110 -5.84 12.03 25.39
C GLY A 110 -4.49 12.75 25.36
N PHE A 111 -3.95 12.98 24.17
CA PHE A 111 -2.72 13.76 23.96
C PHE A 111 -2.99 15.18 23.45
N SER A 112 -4.24 15.60 23.29
CA SER A 112 -4.52 16.91 22.73
C SER A 112 -4.16 18.04 23.69
N CYS A 113 -3.74 19.17 23.15
CA CYS A 113 -3.36 20.35 23.93
C CYS A 113 -3.85 21.61 23.23
N GLN A 114 -4.41 22.55 24.00
CA GLN A 114 -4.74 23.88 23.51
C GLN A 114 -3.55 24.81 23.76
N LEU A 115 -3.07 25.46 22.70
CA LEU A 115 -1.94 26.36 22.74
C LEU A 115 -2.38 27.79 23.01
N GLU A 116 -1.66 28.47 23.88
CA GLU A 116 -1.67 29.93 23.97
C GLU A 116 -0.95 30.56 22.75
N PRO A 117 -1.24 31.83 22.41
CA PRO A 117 -0.58 32.51 21.31
C PRO A 117 0.96 32.52 21.49
N GLY A 118 1.66 31.88 20.56
CA GLY A 118 3.13 31.79 20.58
C GLY A 118 3.69 30.63 21.40
N GLU A 119 2.84 29.86 22.10
CA GLU A 119 3.23 28.66 22.81
C GLU A 119 3.70 27.56 21.86
N LYS A 120 4.71 26.82 22.29
CA LYS A 120 5.26 25.66 21.58
C LYS A 120 5.41 24.49 22.53
N LEU A 121 5.16 23.29 22.01
CA LEU A 121 5.26 22.05 22.76
C LEU A 121 6.61 21.40 22.55
N ARG A 122 7.07 20.65 23.56
CA ARG A 122 8.36 19.94 23.54
C ARG A 122 8.24 18.46 23.89
N GLU A 123 7.13 18.05 24.50
CA GLU A 123 6.92 16.67 24.92
C GLU A 123 6.83 15.72 23.73
N VAL A 124 7.44 14.54 23.85
CA VAL A 124 7.30 13.47 22.86
C VAL A 124 6.10 12.62 23.25
N CYS A 125 5.04 12.68 22.45
CA CYS A 125 3.84 11.88 22.64
C CYS A 125 3.25 11.46 21.30
N GLY A 126 2.37 10.46 21.33
CA GLY A 126 1.76 9.88 20.13
C GLY A 126 2.47 8.61 19.64
N THR A 127 1.98 8.11 18.51
CA THR A 127 2.39 6.81 17.96
C THR A 127 3.62 6.95 17.02
N PRO A 128 4.73 6.19 17.23
CA PRO A 128 6.01 6.43 16.55
C PRO A 128 5.97 6.54 15.02
N SER A 129 5.14 5.75 14.33
CA SER A 129 5.04 5.76 12.87
C SER A 129 4.34 6.98 12.28
N TYR A 130 3.66 7.77 13.12
CA TYR A 130 2.91 8.98 12.74
C TYR A 130 3.54 10.26 13.29
N LEU A 131 4.63 10.16 14.06
CA LEU A 131 5.33 11.32 14.60
C LEU A 131 5.95 12.16 13.50
N ALA A 132 5.79 13.48 13.64
CA ALA A 132 6.46 14.44 12.78
C ALA A 132 7.96 14.55 13.12
N PRO A 133 8.84 14.88 12.15
CA PRO A 133 10.27 15.03 12.38
C PRO A 133 10.62 15.95 13.54
N GLU A 134 9.92 17.09 13.66
CA GLU A 134 10.16 18.09 14.69
C GLU A 134 9.82 17.61 16.11
N ILE A 135 8.92 16.63 16.27
CA ILE A 135 8.66 16.01 17.58
C ILE A 135 9.85 15.16 18.00
N ILE A 136 10.44 14.43 17.04
CA ILE A 136 11.62 13.60 17.26
C ILE A 136 12.84 14.48 17.56
N GLU A 137 13.00 15.60 16.85
CA GLU A 137 14.08 16.57 17.09
C GLU A 137 13.99 17.20 18.48
N CYS A 138 12.79 17.55 18.97
CA CYS A 138 12.59 17.99 20.35
C CYS A 138 13.12 16.98 21.39
N SER A 139 13.07 15.69 21.10
CA SER A 139 13.56 14.66 22.02
C SER A 139 15.07 14.51 22.04
N MET A 140 15.75 15.01 21.00
CA MET A 140 17.18 14.85 20.80
C MET A 140 17.95 16.14 21.12
N ASN A 141 17.26 17.28 21.13
CA ASN A 141 17.85 18.59 21.34
C ASN A 141 16.99 19.45 22.29
N ASP A 142 17.49 19.64 23.51
CA ASP A 142 16.84 20.44 24.54
C ASP A 142 16.66 21.92 24.14
N ASP A 143 17.50 22.42 23.22
CA ASP A 143 17.45 23.80 22.72
C ASP A 143 16.44 23.98 21.56
N HIS A 144 15.76 22.91 21.11
CA HIS A 144 14.79 23.01 20.02
C HIS A 144 13.63 23.97 20.39
N PRO A 145 13.19 24.87 19.49
CA PRO A 145 12.14 25.87 19.77
C PRO A 145 10.75 25.28 20.04
N GLY A 146 10.59 23.97 19.88
CA GLY A 146 9.34 23.25 20.04
C GLY A 146 8.53 23.15 18.74
N TYR A 147 7.38 22.49 18.82
CA TYR A 147 6.47 22.24 17.70
C TYR A 147 5.07 22.79 17.98
N GLY A 148 4.22 22.81 16.96
CA GLY A 148 2.85 23.33 17.04
C GLY A 148 1.84 22.48 16.26
N LYS A 149 0.84 23.14 15.68
CA LYS A 149 -0.28 22.54 14.93
C LYS A 149 0.16 21.75 13.69
N GLU A 150 1.33 22.07 13.16
CA GLU A 150 1.88 21.51 11.93
C GLU A 150 2.10 19.98 12.04
N VAL A 151 2.30 19.46 13.25
CA VAL A 151 2.51 18.01 13.49
C VAL A 151 1.31 17.19 13.07
N ASP A 152 0.09 17.70 13.26
CA ASP A 152 -1.14 17.02 12.85
C ASP A 152 -1.22 16.89 11.32
N MET A 153 -0.65 17.86 10.59
CA MET A 153 -0.61 17.84 9.12
C MET A 153 0.34 16.75 8.59
N TRP A 154 1.44 16.50 9.31
CA TRP A 154 2.33 15.39 8.98
C TRP A 154 1.63 14.04 9.17
N SER A 155 1.02 13.83 10.34
CA SER A 155 0.28 12.60 10.64
C SER A 155 -0.87 12.38 9.65
N THR A 156 -1.52 13.45 9.21
CA THR A 156 -2.54 13.43 8.14
C THR A 156 -1.96 12.94 6.80
N GLY A 157 -0.74 13.37 6.45
CA GLY A 157 -0.02 12.85 5.28
C GLY A 157 0.31 11.36 5.38
N VAL A 158 0.75 10.91 6.56
CA VAL A 158 1.02 9.49 6.84
C VAL A 158 -0.25 8.65 6.72
N ILE A 159 -1.37 9.13 7.27
CA ILE A 159 -2.69 8.49 7.11
C ILE A 159 -3.07 8.41 5.63
N MET A 160 -3.03 9.52 4.90
CA MET A 160 -3.41 9.57 3.50
C MET A 160 -2.59 8.62 2.63
N TYR A 161 -1.27 8.58 2.82
CA TYR A 161 -0.38 7.64 2.14
C TYR A 161 -0.80 6.20 2.45
N THR A 162 -1.02 5.88 3.73
CA THR A 162 -1.35 4.53 4.19
C THR A 162 -2.70 4.04 3.64
N LEU A 163 -3.70 4.93 3.53
CA LEU A 163 -4.99 4.59 2.93
C LEU A 163 -4.87 4.21 1.44
N LEU A 164 -3.96 4.84 0.71
CA LEU A 164 -3.77 4.61 -0.73
C LEU A 164 -2.85 3.41 -1.00
N ALA A 165 -1.72 3.33 -0.30
CA ALA A 165 -0.71 2.30 -0.52
C ALA A 165 -0.95 1.01 0.28
N GLY A 166 -1.84 1.03 1.28
CA GLY A 166 -2.08 -0.08 2.20
C GLY A 166 -0.93 -0.35 3.18
N SER A 167 0.11 0.49 3.15
CA SER A 167 1.27 0.41 4.01
C SER A 167 1.80 1.82 4.32
N PRO A 168 2.42 2.04 5.50
CA PRO A 168 2.90 3.36 5.88
C PRO A 168 4.13 3.80 5.06
N PRO A 169 4.30 5.11 4.83
CA PRO A 169 5.42 5.65 4.03
C PRO A 169 6.79 5.41 4.69
N PHE A 170 6.82 5.35 6.02
CA PHE A 170 8.02 5.13 6.80
C PHE A 170 7.87 3.84 7.59
N TRP A 171 8.50 2.78 7.11
CA TRP A 171 8.47 1.49 7.79
C TRP A 171 9.84 0.83 7.81
N HIS A 172 10.22 0.35 8.99
CA HIS A 172 11.38 -0.50 9.15
C HIS A 172 11.24 -1.35 10.41
N ARG A 173 11.72 -2.60 10.39
CA ARG A 173 11.68 -3.51 11.56
C ARG A 173 12.38 -2.95 12.80
N LYS A 174 13.48 -2.23 12.59
CA LYS A 174 14.21 -1.49 13.63
C LYS A 174 13.66 -0.08 13.74
N GLN A 175 13.06 0.26 14.88
CA GLN A 175 12.46 1.57 15.15
C GLN A 175 13.43 2.73 14.86
N MET A 176 14.70 2.63 15.27
CA MET A 176 15.67 3.71 15.02
C MET A 176 15.88 4.03 13.52
N LEU A 177 15.76 3.02 12.65
CA LEU A 177 15.87 3.24 11.21
C LEU A 177 14.58 3.86 10.64
N MET A 178 13.40 3.48 11.16
CA MET A 178 12.13 4.14 10.82
C MET A 178 12.17 5.63 11.21
N LEU A 179 12.63 5.96 12.43
CA LEU A 179 12.77 7.34 12.88
C LEU A 179 13.74 8.13 11.98
N ARG A 180 14.84 7.53 11.52
CA ARG A 180 15.74 8.17 10.54
C ARG A 180 15.08 8.41 9.18
N MET A 181 14.21 7.50 8.72
CA MET A 181 13.44 7.70 7.49
C MET A 181 12.46 8.88 7.64
N ILE A 182 11.79 8.99 8.80
CA ILE A 182 10.92 10.12 9.15
C ILE A 182 11.72 11.43 9.13
N MET A 183 12.84 11.50 9.87
CA MET A 183 13.68 12.70 9.95
C MET A 183 14.25 13.15 8.61
N SER A 184 14.50 12.20 7.68
CA SER A 184 14.97 12.52 6.33
C SER A 184 13.85 12.75 5.33
N GLY A 185 12.59 12.52 5.70
CA GLY A 185 11.45 12.56 4.78
C GLY A 185 11.59 11.56 3.62
N ASN A 186 12.29 10.44 3.83
CA ASN A 186 12.58 9.48 2.77
C ASN A 186 11.41 8.48 2.60
N TYR A 187 10.48 8.83 1.72
CA TYR A 187 9.40 7.97 1.22
C TYR A 187 9.38 8.00 -0.31
N GLN A 188 8.70 7.03 -0.95
CA GLN A 188 8.67 6.92 -2.41
C GLN A 188 7.28 6.50 -2.88
N PHE A 189 6.84 7.06 -4.01
CA PHE A 189 5.65 6.60 -4.74
C PHE A 189 6.04 5.44 -5.67
N GLY A 190 6.36 4.28 -5.08
CA GLY A 190 6.87 3.11 -5.79
C GLY A 190 5.81 2.36 -6.61
N SER A 191 6.25 1.73 -7.70
CA SER A 191 5.46 0.76 -8.45
C SER A 191 5.48 -0.61 -7.74
N PRO A 192 4.39 -1.41 -7.83
CA PRO A 192 3.16 -1.15 -8.59
C PRO A 192 2.08 -0.35 -7.85
N GLU A 193 2.23 -0.13 -6.54
CA GLU A 193 1.16 0.40 -5.67
C GLU A 193 0.69 1.81 -6.07
N TRP A 194 1.59 2.62 -6.64
CA TRP A 194 1.32 4.01 -7.00
C TRP A 194 1.12 4.27 -8.50
N ASP A 195 1.16 3.24 -9.34
CA ASP A 195 1.05 3.40 -10.80
C ASP A 195 -0.34 3.88 -11.23
N ASP A 196 -1.38 3.45 -10.52
CA ASP A 196 -2.79 3.75 -10.85
C ASP A 196 -3.31 5.06 -10.22
N TYR A 197 -2.51 5.71 -9.37
CA TYR A 197 -2.89 6.95 -8.68
C TYR A 197 -2.41 8.21 -9.42
N SER A 198 -3.26 9.23 -9.44
CA SER A 198 -3.01 10.50 -10.13
C SER A 198 -1.85 11.31 -9.53
N ASP A 199 -1.20 12.11 -10.36
CA ASP A 199 -0.19 13.06 -9.87
C ASP A 199 -0.79 14.08 -8.90
N THR A 200 -2.10 14.37 -9.02
CA THR A 200 -2.82 15.25 -8.10
C THR A 200 -2.87 14.70 -6.67
N VAL A 201 -3.05 13.39 -6.49
CA VAL A 201 -3.05 12.80 -5.15
C VAL A 201 -1.64 12.71 -4.57
N LYS A 202 -0.65 12.39 -5.42
CA LYS A 202 0.78 12.38 -5.06
C LYS A 202 1.27 13.77 -4.64
N ASP A 203 0.88 14.82 -5.36
CA ASP A 203 1.16 16.22 -5.02
C ASP A 203 0.63 16.57 -3.63
N LEU A 204 -0.63 16.25 -3.34
CA LEU A 204 -1.20 16.53 -2.01
C LEU A 204 -0.46 15.81 -0.88
N VAL A 205 -0.15 14.52 -1.05
CA VAL A 205 0.66 13.77 -0.07
C VAL A 205 2.02 14.42 0.15
N SER A 206 2.66 14.88 -0.93
CA SER A 206 3.97 15.52 -0.85
C SER A 206 3.97 16.86 -0.09
N ARG A 207 2.85 17.58 -0.09
CA ARG A 207 2.66 18.84 0.65
C ARG A 207 2.42 18.62 2.15
N PHE A 208 1.91 17.45 2.54
CA PHE A 208 1.82 17.05 3.94
C PHE A 208 3.15 16.52 4.49
N LEU A 209 3.86 15.70 3.71
CA LEU A 209 5.10 15.04 4.13
C LEU A 209 6.35 15.90 3.86
N VAL A 210 6.27 17.18 4.23
CA VAL A 210 7.39 18.12 4.21
C VAL A 210 8.07 18.13 5.58
N VAL A 211 9.38 17.87 5.60
CA VAL A 211 10.17 17.78 6.85
C VAL A 211 10.14 19.09 7.62
N SER A 212 10.38 20.22 6.94
CA SER A 212 10.27 21.54 7.57
C SER A 212 8.80 21.88 7.86
N PRO A 213 8.41 22.16 9.12
CA PRO A 213 7.04 22.49 9.47
C PRO A 213 6.51 23.74 8.76
N GLN A 214 7.38 24.72 8.51
CA GLN A 214 7.01 25.99 7.87
C GLN A 214 6.67 25.84 6.38
N GLY A 215 7.19 24.79 5.73
CA GLY A 215 6.86 24.45 4.34
C GLY A 215 5.69 23.49 4.20
N ARG A 216 5.14 23.01 5.32
CA ARG A 216 4.05 22.02 5.34
C ARG A 216 2.71 22.73 5.15
N CYS A 217 1.85 22.20 4.28
CA CYS A 217 0.56 22.83 4.04
C CYS A 217 -0.35 22.76 5.29
N SER A 218 -1.12 23.82 5.50
CA SER A 218 -2.17 23.88 6.51
C SER A 218 -3.42 23.11 6.07
N ALA A 219 -4.32 22.83 7.02
CA ALA A 219 -5.60 22.17 6.72
C ALA A 219 -6.47 22.99 5.74
N GLU A 220 -6.43 24.32 5.84
CA GLU A 220 -7.18 25.22 4.94
C GLU A 220 -6.63 25.17 3.51
N GLU A 221 -5.32 25.26 3.35
CA GLU A 221 -4.65 25.15 2.05
C GLU A 221 -4.86 23.75 1.44
N ALA A 222 -4.81 22.71 2.27
CA ALA A 222 -5.07 21.35 1.84
C ALA A 222 -6.51 21.16 1.35
N LEU A 223 -7.51 21.72 2.03
CA LEU A 223 -8.92 21.68 1.58
C LEU A 223 -9.15 22.43 0.26
N ALA A 224 -8.37 23.48 0.00
CA ALA A 224 -8.40 24.22 -1.27
C ALA A 224 -7.69 23.48 -2.43
N HIS A 225 -6.98 22.39 -2.16
CA HIS A 225 -6.20 21.65 -3.13
C HIS A 225 -7.07 21.05 -4.27
N PRO A 226 -6.58 21.00 -5.54
CA PRO A 226 -7.31 20.41 -6.66
C PRO A 226 -7.82 18.98 -6.44
N PHE A 227 -7.17 18.22 -5.55
CA PHE A 227 -7.64 16.88 -5.16
C PHE A 227 -9.06 16.89 -4.58
N PHE A 228 -9.44 17.94 -3.85
CA PHE A 228 -10.78 18.09 -3.28
C PHE A 228 -11.71 18.93 -4.14
N GLN A 229 -11.20 19.73 -5.08
CA GLN A 229 -12.06 20.44 -6.01
C GLN A 229 -12.87 19.40 -6.79
N GLN A 230 -14.19 19.61 -6.88
CA GLN A 230 -15.05 18.74 -7.68
C GLN A 230 -14.51 18.82 -9.12
N TYR A 231 -13.87 17.75 -9.58
CA TYR A 231 -13.97 17.42 -10.98
C TYR A 231 -15.47 17.24 -11.22
N VAL A 232 -16.11 18.28 -11.76
CA VAL A 232 -17.18 18.04 -12.72
C VAL A 232 -16.47 17.18 -13.75
N VAL A 233 -16.68 15.87 -13.64
CA VAL A 233 -16.28 14.96 -14.68
C VAL A 233 -17.15 15.40 -15.85
N GLU A 234 -16.65 16.31 -16.67
CA GLU A 234 -16.91 16.20 -18.08
C GLU A 234 -16.49 14.77 -18.39
N GLU A 235 -17.47 13.87 -18.51
CA GLU A 235 -17.25 12.51 -18.98
C GLU A 235 -16.78 12.60 -20.42
N VAL A 236 -15.51 12.97 -20.59
CA VAL A 236 -14.82 12.96 -21.86
C VAL A 236 -13.65 11.99 -21.72
N ARG A 237 -13.94 10.80 -21.18
CA ARG A 237 -13.46 9.63 -21.91
C ARG A 237 -14.29 9.60 -23.19
N HIS A 238 -13.88 10.35 -24.21
CA HIS A 238 -14.39 10.15 -25.56
C HIS A 238 -14.13 8.69 -25.89
N PHE A 239 -15.15 7.86 -25.70
CA PHE A 239 -15.18 6.54 -26.29
C PHE A 239 -15.07 6.80 -27.78
N SER A 240 -13.89 6.53 -28.33
CA SER A 240 -13.65 6.56 -29.76
C SER A 240 -13.83 5.13 -30.24
N PRO A 241 -14.99 4.78 -30.83
CA PRO A 241 -15.19 3.45 -31.39
C PRO A 241 -14.07 3.10 -32.36
N ARG A 242 -13.61 4.10 -33.15
CA ARG A 242 -12.50 3.96 -34.08
C ARG A 242 -11.17 3.70 -33.37
N GLY A 243 -10.87 4.40 -32.28
CA GLY A 243 -9.65 4.20 -31.49
C GLY A 243 -9.59 2.80 -30.88
N LYS A 244 -10.66 2.35 -30.24
CA LYS A 244 -10.74 1.00 -29.66
C LYS A 244 -10.74 -0.09 -30.73
N PHE A 245 -11.48 0.10 -31.83
CA PHE A 245 -11.49 -0.83 -32.94
C PHE A 245 -10.09 -0.97 -33.57
N LYS A 246 -9.36 0.15 -33.74
CA LYS A 246 -7.99 0.14 -34.24
C LYS A 246 -7.05 -0.67 -33.33
N VAL A 247 -7.14 -0.50 -32.01
CA VAL A 247 -6.35 -1.28 -31.05
C VAL A 247 -6.69 -2.76 -31.13
N ILE A 248 -7.99 -3.12 -31.17
CA ILE A 248 -8.42 -4.51 -31.33
C ILE A 248 -7.86 -5.12 -32.62
N CYS A 249 -7.96 -4.42 -33.75
CA CYS A 249 -7.38 -4.88 -35.02
C CYS A 249 -5.86 -5.07 -34.93
N LEU A 250 -5.14 -4.14 -34.30
CA LEU A 250 -3.68 -4.25 -34.11
C LEU A 250 -3.31 -5.44 -33.24
N THR A 251 -4.05 -5.68 -32.16
CA THR A 251 -3.84 -6.83 -31.28
C THR A 251 -4.07 -8.14 -32.04
N VAL A 252 -5.16 -8.26 -32.80
CA VAL A 252 -5.44 -9.45 -33.62
C VAL A 252 -4.36 -9.66 -34.67
N LEU A 253 -3.94 -8.61 -35.38
CA LEU A 253 -2.87 -8.68 -36.37
C LEU A 253 -1.53 -9.11 -35.75
N ALA A 254 -1.20 -8.60 -34.55
CA ALA A 254 -0.02 -9.01 -33.82
C ALA A 254 -0.09 -10.48 -33.41
N SER A 255 -1.21 -10.93 -32.84
CA SER A 255 -1.43 -12.33 -32.47
C SER A 255 -1.33 -13.27 -33.67
N VAL A 256 -1.92 -12.90 -34.81
CA VAL A 256 -1.85 -13.67 -36.06
C VAL A 256 -0.41 -13.73 -36.58
N ARG A 257 0.33 -12.61 -36.58
CA ARG A 257 1.75 -12.59 -36.97
C ARG A 257 2.60 -13.48 -36.08
N ILE A 258 2.40 -13.44 -34.76
CA ILE A 258 3.10 -14.31 -33.80
C ILE A 258 2.76 -15.77 -34.06
N TYR A 259 1.48 -16.09 -34.28
CA TYR A 259 1.02 -17.44 -34.59
C TYR A 259 1.68 -18.00 -35.86
N TYR A 260 1.69 -17.23 -36.95
CA TYR A 260 2.34 -17.64 -38.20
C TYR A 260 3.86 -17.67 -38.10
N GLN A 261 4.48 -16.76 -37.35
CA GLN A 261 5.93 -16.78 -37.07
C GLN A 261 6.31 -18.07 -36.32
N TYR A 262 5.49 -18.51 -35.37
CA TYR A 262 5.72 -19.74 -34.60
C TYR A 262 5.47 -21.02 -35.42
N ARG A 263 4.52 -20.97 -36.36
CA ARG A 263 4.19 -22.09 -37.27
C ARG A 263 5.04 -22.13 -38.54
N ARG A 264 5.83 -21.08 -38.82
CA ARG A 264 6.80 -21.09 -39.93
C ARG A 264 7.90 -22.08 -39.60
N VAL A 265 8.01 -23.12 -40.43
CA VAL A 265 9.16 -24.03 -40.43
C VAL A 265 10.40 -23.17 -40.66
N LYS A 266 11.33 -23.16 -39.69
CA LYS A 266 12.61 -22.46 -39.86
C LYS A 266 13.29 -23.00 -41.12
N PRO A 267 13.80 -22.16 -42.03
CA PRO A 267 14.47 -22.63 -43.23
C PRO A 267 15.66 -23.49 -42.83
N VAL A 268 15.76 -24.68 -43.41
CA VAL A 268 16.90 -25.58 -43.24
C VAL A 268 18.08 -24.96 -43.99
N THR A 269 18.96 -24.27 -43.27
CA THR A 269 20.19 -23.73 -43.86
C THR A 269 21.27 -24.81 -43.90
N ARG A 270 22.21 -24.69 -44.86
CA ARG A 270 23.35 -25.61 -45.00
C ARG A 270 24.16 -25.73 -43.70
N GLU A 271 24.28 -24.64 -42.96
CA GLU A 271 24.96 -24.58 -41.67
C GLU A 271 24.31 -25.46 -40.60
N ILE A 272 22.97 -25.47 -40.51
CA ILE A 272 22.23 -26.31 -39.56
C ILE A 272 22.44 -27.79 -39.90
N VAL A 273 22.41 -28.14 -41.19
CA VAL A 273 22.63 -29.52 -41.66
C VAL A 273 24.06 -30.00 -41.34
N ILE A 274 25.06 -29.14 -41.46
CA ILE A 274 26.46 -29.49 -41.15
C ILE A 274 26.68 -29.60 -39.64
N ARG A 275 26.09 -28.68 -38.86
CA ARG A 275 26.31 -28.61 -37.41
C ARG A 275 25.56 -29.70 -36.63
N ASP A 276 24.30 -29.96 -36.99
CA ASP A 276 23.46 -30.96 -36.33
C ASP A 276 22.45 -31.57 -37.32
N PRO A 277 22.89 -32.54 -38.14
CA PRO A 277 22.01 -33.21 -39.10
C PRO A 277 20.92 -34.05 -38.41
N TYR A 278 21.12 -34.43 -37.15
CA TYR A 278 20.17 -35.22 -36.38
C TYR A 278 19.00 -34.38 -35.86
N ALA A 279 19.14 -33.06 -35.68
CA ALA A 279 18.03 -32.18 -35.31
C ALA A 279 16.85 -32.23 -36.30
N LEU A 280 17.13 -32.52 -37.57
CA LEU A 280 16.14 -32.52 -38.65
C LEU A 280 15.55 -33.92 -38.84
N ARG A 281 14.28 -34.09 -38.46
CA ARG A 281 13.55 -35.38 -38.50
C ARG A 281 13.68 -36.14 -39.83
N PRO A 282 13.63 -35.50 -41.03
CA PRO A 282 13.82 -36.21 -42.30
C PRO A 282 15.25 -36.72 -42.51
N LEU A 283 16.26 -35.91 -42.19
CA LEU A 283 17.67 -36.29 -42.32
C LEU A 283 18.05 -37.39 -41.34
N ARG A 284 17.61 -37.29 -40.09
CA ARG A 284 17.75 -38.35 -39.08
C ARG A 284 17.25 -39.69 -39.62
N ARG A 285 16.02 -39.73 -40.16
CA ARG A 285 15.43 -40.96 -40.73
C ARG A 285 16.25 -41.52 -41.88
N LEU A 286 16.80 -40.66 -42.73
CA LEU A 286 17.62 -41.07 -43.86
C LEU A 286 18.95 -41.67 -43.38
N ILE A 287 19.64 -40.97 -42.47
CA ILE A 287 20.89 -41.41 -41.85
C ILE A 287 20.68 -42.76 -41.14
N ASP A 288 19.62 -42.87 -40.32
CA ASP A 288 19.28 -44.12 -39.62
C ASP A 288 19.01 -45.27 -40.59
N ALA A 289 18.33 -45.01 -41.71
CA ALA A 289 18.04 -46.03 -42.74
C ALA A 289 19.32 -46.53 -43.44
N TYR A 290 20.25 -45.63 -43.77
CA TYR A 290 21.53 -46.01 -44.36
C TYR A 290 22.44 -46.72 -43.37
N ALA A 291 22.54 -46.21 -42.14
CA ALA A 291 23.29 -46.86 -41.06
C ALA A 291 22.76 -48.28 -40.82
N PHE A 292 21.43 -48.48 -40.81
CA PHE A 292 20.84 -49.80 -40.69
C PHE A 292 21.12 -50.70 -41.90
N ARG A 293 21.12 -50.17 -43.13
CA ARG A 293 21.50 -50.96 -44.32
C ARG A 293 22.94 -51.45 -44.28
N ILE A 294 23.86 -50.64 -43.76
CA ILE A 294 25.28 -50.97 -43.69
C ILE A 294 25.56 -51.87 -42.49
N TYR A 295 25.11 -51.51 -41.29
CA TYR A 295 25.47 -52.19 -40.04
C TYR A 295 24.39 -53.16 -39.54
N GLY A 296 23.25 -53.27 -40.22
CA GLY A 296 22.13 -54.12 -39.77
C GLY A 296 22.48 -55.61 -39.65
N HIS A 297 23.52 -56.08 -40.34
CA HIS A 297 24.03 -57.44 -40.22
C HIS A 297 24.79 -57.70 -38.90
N TRP A 298 25.26 -56.66 -38.22
CA TRP A 298 25.87 -56.74 -36.88
C TRP A 298 24.84 -56.73 -35.74
N VAL A 299 23.57 -56.43 -36.06
CA VAL A 299 22.47 -56.43 -35.08
C VAL A 299 21.86 -57.83 -35.02
N LYS A 300 22.30 -58.67 -34.06
CA LYS A 300 21.71 -59.99 -33.84
C LYS A 300 20.24 -59.84 -33.43
N LYS A 301 19.34 -60.54 -34.12
CA LYS A 301 17.88 -60.58 -33.82
C LYS A 301 17.62 -61.39 -32.54
N GLY A 302 17.94 -60.84 -31.37
CA GLY A 302 17.49 -61.35 -30.08
C GLY A 302 16.30 -60.54 -29.55
N GLN A 303 15.36 -61.19 -28.84
CA GLN A 303 14.09 -60.60 -28.38
C GLN A 303 14.21 -59.44 -27.37
N GLN A 304 15.41 -59.04 -26.93
CA GLN A 304 15.57 -58.02 -25.87
C GLN A 304 16.52 -56.84 -26.20
N GLN A 305 16.95 -56.64 -27.44
CA GLN A 305 17.80 -55.47 -27.76
C GLN A 305 17.04 -54.40 -28.56
N ASN A 306 16.89 -53.22 -27.94
CA ASN A 306 16.24 -52.05 -28.51
C ASN A 306 17.18 -51.35 -29.52
N ARG A 307 16.60 -50.74 -30.57
CA ARG A 307 17.28 -50.10 -31.71
C ARG A 307 18.33 -49.05 -31.33
N ALA A 308 18.23 -48.50 -30.12
CA ALA A 308 19.18 -47.53 -29.56
C ALA A 308 20.56 -48.13 -29.21
N ALA A 309 20.67 -49.46 -29.12
CA ALA A 309 21.93 -50.15 -28.77
C ALA A 309 23.06 -49.92 -29.79
N LEU A 310 22.75 -49.51 -31.03
CA LEU A 310 23.75 -49.21 -32.06
C LEU A 310 24.59 -47.97 -31.77
N PHE A 311 24.14 -47.11 -30.84
CA PHE A 311 24.72 -45.81 -30.54
C PHE A 311 25.14 -45.65 -29.06
N GLU A 312 25.10 -46.73 -28.27
CA GLU A 312 25.67 -46.74 -26.91
C GLU A 312 27.21 -46.80 -26.99
N ASN A 313 27.90 -45.71 -26.64
CA ASN A 313 29.37 -45.63 -26.63
C ASN A 313 30.01 -46.09 -25.30
N THR A 314 29.25 -46.70 -24.40
CA THR A 314 29.73 -47.22 -23.12
C THR A 314 29.48 -48.73 -23.04
N PRO A 315 30.52 -49.56 -22.86
CA PRO A 315 30.32 -50.99 -22.69
C PRO A 315 29.58 -51.26 -21.39
N LYS A 316 28.47 -52.02 -21.46
CA LYS A 316 27.78 -52.51 -20.26
C LYS A 316 28.62 -53.64 -19.66
N ALA A 317 29.44 -53.30 -18.66
CA ALA A 317 30.04 -54.29 -17.78
C ALA A 317 28.93 -54.89 -16.91
N VAL A 318 28.46 -56.08 -17.27
CA VAL A 318 27.63 -56.90 -16.38
C VAL A 318 28.47 -58.12 -16.00
N LEU A 319 29.04 -58.04 -14.80
CA LEU A 319 29.49 -59.19 -14.03
C LEU A 319 28.30 -60.16 -13.87
N LEU A 320 28.49 -61.41 -14.25
CA LEU A 320 27.73 -62.55 -13.72
C LEU A 320 28.73 -63.60 -13.28
N SER A 321 29.06 -63.52 -11.99
CA SER A 321 29.55 -64.62 -11.19
C SER A 321 28.50 -65.74 -11.09
N LEU A 322 28.99 -66.98 -11.09
CA LEU A 322 28.37 -68.25 -10.66
C LEU A 322 27.71 -69.14 -11.73
N ALA A 323 28.53 -70.04 -12.26
CA ALA A 323 28.33 -71.50 -12.30
C ALA A 323 29.73 -72.11 -12.52
N GLU A 324 30.47 -72.43 -11.45
CA GLU A 324 30.63 -73.82 -10.95
C GLU A 324 29.96 -74.94 -11.76
N GLU A 325 30.74 -76.01 -11.88
CA GLU A 325 30.48 -77.39 -12.33
C GLU A 325 30.98 -77.79 -13.74
N ASP A 326 31.85 -78.82 -13.69
CA ASP A 326 32.39 -79.70 -14.73
C ASP A 326 33.76 -79.37 -15.38
N TYR A 327 34.86 -79.50 -14.62
CA TYR A 327 35.66 -80.75 -14.54
C TYR A 327 36.78 -80.69 -13.50
#